data_AF-M5SAZ0-F1
#
_entry.id   AF-M5SAZ0-F1
#
_cell.length_a   1.000
_cell.length_b   1.000
_cell.length_c   1.000
_cell.angle_alpha   90.00
_cell.angle_beta   90.00
_cell.angle_gamma   90.00
#
_symmetry.space_group_name_H-M   'P 1'
#
loop_
_entity.id
_entity.type
_entity.pdbx_description
1 polymer ?
#
loop_
_entity_poly.entity_id
_entity_poly.type
_entity_poly.pdbx_seq_one_letter_code
_entity_poly.pdbx_strand_id
1 'polypeptide(L)'
;MNPLGDLLRQLPHGLIPVMLGPVFQREASVVPKRPATYVTRGVYLMALFLLLCTGYLVLDGSRSLAANADAAKFGGWMFRLLAPLQLVILSALAAVGAASSVAQEKDRRTLILMLMTRLSGFEIVGGKAAATLLSPFALCVISLPLFLTLPLLGGVAPGQVLAVFAVTLVSVVVSAAVGTVVALWREKTFQSIALTVLVLLLLVAAGEIAASMFGDDSKWAMAISAPRALLAATNADAGWAAFLSDGGGLFVLVGSVLSAVILGIGIAKVRVWNPSREVRMKAPEAETSEEFESEAFQRDREKDPESWKVRQPRPVWDNPILWREIRTWAYGRKIILIRAVFVLIFAIIATAVYLQVESGVAMEPAGRIGRALPAVTIPVAVLGVISLVLVNALAVNAVTGERDGLALDLLLVTDLRPSEFVFGKLWGVMYAAKEMIILPMLLTIYLGLSGVMTIENMVYTLLGGFALVVFVSMLGIHSGLNYVSGRTATLASLGTVFFLCVGIAICMTIMVSFRGAFQLQLAPFLVMILGGGLALFAALGWRNPSSAIFAASFALPLITFYAITQFLLQTDHLWVVFSLLAGYGFTTAAMMIPALSEFDVSLEPDRGNETTRTTGDSPEALPGTTN
;
A
#
# COMPACT_ATOMS: atom_id res chain seq x y z
N MET A 1 -39.22 9.62 35.85
CA MET A 1 -37.95 10.28 36.23
C MET A 1 -36.94 9.16 36.42
N ASN A 2 -35.99 9.02 35.49
CA ASN A 2 -35.09 7.89 35.43
C ASN A 2 -33.73 8.36 35.99
N PRO A 3 -33.43 8.15 37.29
CA PRO A 3 -32.30 8.81 37.97
C PRO A 3 -30.93 8.39 37.41
N LEU A 4 -30.86 7.26 36.69
CA LEU A 4 -29.67 6.82 35.95
C LEU A 4 -29.42 7.61 34.66
N GLY A 5 -30.47 8.16 34.04
CA GLY A 5 -30.36 8.95 32.81
C GLY A 5 -29.77 10.35 33.04
N ASP A 6 -30.07 10.96 34.19
CA ASP A 6 -29.51 12.26 34.58
C ASP A 6 -28.08 12.14 35.13
N LEU A 7 -27.74 11.01 35.75
CA LEU A 7 -26.37 10.71 36.20
C LEU A 7 -25.40 10.45 35.04
N LEU A 8 -25.88 9.83 33.95
CA LEU A 8 -25.11 9.65 32.71
C LEU A 8 -24.91 10.97 31.94
N ARG A 9 -25.83 11.94 32.06
CA ARG A 9 -25.68 13.30 31.46
C ARG A 9 -24.72 14.21 32.23
N GLN A 10 -24.48 13.93 33.50
CA GLN A 10 -23.58 14.72 34.37
C GLN A 10 -22.13 14.24 34.35
N LEU A 11 -21.84 13.06 33.77
CA LEU A 11 -20.47 12.70 33.43
C LEU A 11 -19.98 13.65 32.34
N PRO A 12 -18.81 14.31 32.49
CA PRO A 12 -18.31 15.26 31.51
C PRO A 12 -18.23 14.60 30.14
N HIS A 13 -19.22 14.88 29.30
CA HIS A 13 -19.28 14.40 27.93
C HIS A 13 -18.10 15.03 27.18
N GLY A 14 -17.05 14.24 26.95
CA GLY A 14 -16.14 14.48 25.85
C GLY A 14 -14.80 15.17 26.15
N LEU A 15 -14.11 14.85 27.25
CA LEU A 15 -12.72 15.31 27.45
C LEU A 15 -11.79 14.92 26.27
N ILE A 16 -11.94 13.70 25.73
CA ILE A 16 -11.14 13.23 24.59
C ILE A 16 -11.50 13.97 23.27
N PRO A 17 -12.80 14.13 22.88
CA PRO A 17 -13.20 14.96 21.75
C PRO A 17 -12.74 16.42 21.82
N VAL A 18 -12.76 17.04 23.00
CA VAL A 18 -12.35 18.44 23.17
C VAL A 18 -10.82 18.58 23.12
N MET A 19 -10.06 17.60 23.62
CA MET A 19 -8.60 17.64 23.60
C MET A 19 -7.98 17.36 22.23
N LEU A 20 -8.55 16.46 21.41
CA LEU A 20 -8.01 16.11 20.08
C LEU A 20 -8.48 17.05 18.96
N GLY A 21 -9.39 17.98 19.26
CA GLY A 21 -9.85 19.00 18.35
C GLY A 21 -11.02 18.59 17.42
N PRO A 22 -11.60 19.56 16.70
CA PRO A 22 -12.82 19.37 15.91
C PRO A 22 -12.67 18.42 14.71
N VAL A 23 -11.43 18.25 14.22
CA VAL A 23 -11.11 17.35 13.10
C VAL A 23 -11.42 15.90 13.48
N PHE A 24 -10.96 15.47 14.65
CA PHE A 24 -11.22 14.12 15.17
C PHE A 24 -12.72 13.91 15.40
N GLN A 25 -13.40 14.89 16.00
CA GLN A 25 -14.84 14.80 16.29
C GLN A 25 -15.68 14.60 15.02
N ARG A 26 -15.35 15.32 13.94
CA ARG A 26 -16.00 15.14 12.64
C ARG A 26 -15.81 13.71 12.11
N GLU A 27 -14.57 13.22 12.09
CA GLU A 27 -14.30 11.88 11.55
C GLU A 27 -14.90 10.77 12.42
N ALA A 28 -14.81 10.89 13.75
CA ALA A 28 -15.40 9.94 14.69
C ALA A 28 -16.93 9.83 14.57
N SER A 29 -17.61 10.92 14.21
CA SER A 29 -19.07 10.95 14.03
C SER A 29 -19.52 10.48 12.63
N VAL A 30 -18.66 10.61 11.60
CA VAL A 30 -18.99 10.28 10.21
C VAL A 30 -18.56 8.87 9.83
N VAL A 31 -17.35 8.42 10.21
CA VAL A 31 -16.77 7.13 9.80
C VAL A 31 -17.65 5.92 10.17
N PRO A 32 -18.24 5.83 11.38
CA PRO A 32 -19.09 4.70 11.75
C PRO A 32 -20.40 4.60 10.95
N LYS A 33 -20.83 5.69 10.30
CA LYS A 33 -22.09 5.72 9.52
C LYS A 33 -21.92 5.21 8.09
N ARG A 34 -20.69 5.05 7.60
CA ARG A 34 -20.42 4.62 6.23
C ARG A 34 -20.60 3.10 6.09
N PRO A 35 -21.34 2.59 5.08
CA PRO A 35 -21.54 1.16 4.86
C PRO A 35 -20.22 0.42 4.61
N ALA A 36 -19.28 1.07 3.92
CA ALA A 36 -17.95 0.54 3.66
C ALA A 36 -17.17 0.17 4.95
N THR A 37 -17.43 0.85 6.06
CA THR A 37 -16.82 0.54 7.36
C THR A 37 -17.26 -0.84 7.86
N TYR A 38 -18.54 -1.18 7.71
CA TYR A 38 -19.07 -2.50 8.10
C TYR A 38 -18.54 -3.61 7.20
N VAL A 39 -18.49 -3.36 5.88
CA VAL A 39 -17.92 -4.31 4.92
C VAL A 39 -16.46 -4.60 5.23
N THR A 40 -15.65 -3.56 5.47
CA THR A 40 -14.21 -3.72 5.79
C THR A 40 -14.00 -4.55 7.06
N ARG A 41 -14.82 -4.32 8.09
CA ARG A 41 -14.79 -5.09 9.34
C ARG A 41 -15.17 -6.56 9.13
N GLY A 42 -16.25 -6.79 8.37
CA GLY A 42 -16.73 -8.13 8.04
C GLY A 42 -15.70 -8.91 7.22
N VAL A 43 -15.14 -8.30 6.17
CA VAL A 43 -14.12 -8.92 5.32
C VAL A 43 -12.86 -9.26 6.12
N TYR A 44 -12.38 -8.34 6.95
CA TYR A 44 -11.19 -8.58 7.79
C TYR A 44 -11.39 -9.74 8.76
N LEU A 45 -12.49 -9.74 9.52
CA LEU A 45 -12.78 -10.81 10.47
C LEU A 45 -13.04 -12.14 9.77
N MET A 46 -13.79 -12.13 8.66
CA MET A 46 -14.07 -13.31 7.86
C MET A 46 -12.78 -13.90 7.27
N ALA A 47 -11.84 -13.07 6.80
CA ALA A 47 -10.56 -13.54 6.31
C ALA A 47 -9.76 -14.28 7.40
N LEU A 48 -9.62 -13.68 8.59
CA LEU A 48 -8.93 -14.33 9.71
C LEU A 48 -9.65 -15.59 10.20
N PHE A 49 -10.98 -15.57 10.22
CA PHE A 49 -11.80 -16.73 10.60
C PHE A 49 -11.66 -17.87 9.58
N LEU A 50 -11.74 -17.58 8.28
CA LEU A 50 -11.54 -18.58 7.23
C LEU A 50 -10.13 -19.17 7.29
N LEU A 51 -9.11 -18.36 7.60
CA LEU A 51 -7.74 -18.87 7.83
C LEU A 51 -7.70 -19.85 9.02
N LEU A 52 -8.38 -19.52 10.12
CA LEU A 52 -8.50 -20.42 11.27
C LEU A 52 -9.24 -21.72 10.93
N CYS A 53 -10.38 -21.63 10.23
CA CYS A 53 -11.14 -22.79 9.76
C CYS A 53 -10.33 -23.66 8.81
N THR A 54 -9.53 -23.03 7.92
CA THR A 54 -8.62 -23.74 7.03
C THR A 54 -7.66 -24.57 7.87
N GLY A 55 -6.96 -23.94 8.82
CA GLY A 55 -6.02 -24.64 9.70
C GLY A 55 -6.65 -25.80 10.47
N TYR A 56 -7.91 -25.65 10.91
CA TYR A 56 -8.63 -26.70 11.62
C TYR A 56 -8.94 -27.92 10.73
N LEU A 57 -9.57 -27.70 9.56
CA LEU A 57 -9.94 -28.75 8.62
C LEU A 57 -8.73 -29.55 8.14
N VAL A 58 -7.63 -28.82 7.97
CA VAL A 58 -6.34 -29.38 7.59
C VAL A 58 -5.80 -30.34 8.66
N LEU A 59 -5.85 -29.97 9.93
CA LEU A 59 -5.33 -30.80 11.02
C LEU A 59 -6.18 -32.02 11.26
N ASP A 60 -7.50 -31.84 11.36
CA ASP A 60 -8.46 -32.94 11.55
C ASP A 60 -8.32 -34.00 10.45
N GLY A 61 -8.05 -33.56 9.22
CA GLY A 61 -7.78 -34.42 8.08
C GLY A 61 -6.47 -35.21 8.11
N SER A 62 -5.48 -34.75 8.88
CA SER A 62 -4.18 -35.41 9.00
C SER A 62 -4.05 -36.23 10.28
N ARG A 63 -4.74 -35.82 11.35
CA ARG A 63 -4.77 -36.43 12.68
C ARG A 63 -6.08 -36.05 13.35
N SER A 64 -6.81 -37.04 13.88
CA SER A 64 -7.97 -36.77 14.73
C SER A 64 -7.56 -35.90 15.92
N LEU A 65 -8.21 -34.74 16.08
CA LEU A 65 -8.02 -33.83 17.22
C LEU A 65 -8.63 -34.37 18.54
N ALA A 66 -8.85 -35.69 18.66
CA ALA A 66 -9.44 -36.31 19.84
C ALA A 66 -8.56 -36.17 21.09
N ALA A 67 -7.25 -35.98 20.93
CA ALA A 67 -6.33 -35.74 22.04
C ALA A 67 -6.17 -34.23 22.33
N ASN A 68 -6.36 -33.84 23.59
CA ASN A 68 -6.18 -32.45 24.05
C ASN A 68 -4.80 -31.85 23.70
N ALA A 69 -3.77 -32.69 23.58
CA ALA A 69 -2.43 -32.26 23.21
C ALA A 69 -2.31 -31.78 21.75
N ASP A 70 -3.11 -32.34 20.84
CA ASP A 70 -3.07 -31.95 19.43
C ASP A 70 -3.89 -30.68 19.17
N ALA A 71 -5.00 -30.49 19.91
CA ALA A 71 -5.71 -29.22 19.98
C ALA A 71 -4.82 -28.08 20.50
N ALA A 72 -4.01 -28.35 21.54
CA ALA A 72 -3.10 -27.35 22.09
C ALA A 72 -1.99 -26.95 21.10
N LYS A 73 -1.43 -27.92 20.36
CA LYS A 73 -0.46 -27.62 19.29
C LYS A 73 -1.13 -26.78 18.21
N PHE A 74 -2.33 -27.14 17.76
CA PHE A 74 -3.07 -26.38 16.76
C PHE A 74 -3.25 -24.91 17.16
N GLY A 75 -3.74 -24.66 18.38
CA GLY A 75 -3.91 -23.32 18.92
C GLY A 75 -2.62 -22.50 18.86
N GLY A 76 -1.50 -23.08 19.28
CA GLY A 76 -0.18 -22.44 19.21
C GLY A 76 0.30 -22.15 17.78
N TRP A 77 0.11 -23.07 16.84
CA TRP A 77 0.50 -22.87 15.43
C TRP A 77 -0.32 -21.77 14.76
N MET A 78 -1.64 -21.78 14.96
CA MET A 78 -2.53 -20.73 14.43
C MET A 78 -2.23 -19.38 15.05
N PHE A 79 -1.92 -19.32 16.34
CA PHE A 79 -1.53 -18.08 17.00
C PHE A 79 -0.26 -17.47 16.39
N ARG A 80 0.78 -18.29 16.18
CA ARG A 80 2.04 -17.87 15.54
C ARG A 80 1.89 -17.45 14.08
N LEU A 81 0.87 -17.94 13.40
CA LEU A 81 0.53 -17.56 12.04
C LEU A 81 -0.29 -16.26 11.99
N LEU A 82 -1.35 -16.16 12.79
CA LEU A 82 -2.29 -15.04 12.77
C LEU A 82 -1.71 -13.76 13.39
N ALA A 83 -0.85 -13.87 14.41
CA ALA A 83 -0.23 -12.72 15.08
C ALA A 83 0.60 -11.82 14.13
N PRO A 84 1.59 -12.33 13.36
CA PRO A 84 2.34 -11.51 12.41
C PRO A 84 1.47 -11.02 11.26
N LEU A 85 0.48 -11.82 10.83
CA LEU A 85 -0.46 -11.42 9.80
C LEU A 85 -1.27 -10.18 10.21
N GLN A 86 -1.84 -10.20 11.42
CA GLN A 86 -2.55 -9.06 11.99
C GLN A 86 -1.65 -7.83 12.09
N LEU A 87 -0.40 -8.00 12.56
CA LEU A 87 0.56 -6.90 12.65
C LEU A 87 0.80 -6.24 11.29
N VAL A 88 1.09 -7.03 10.26
CA VAL A 88 1.38 -6.52 8.90
C VAL A 88 0.17 -5.83 8.30
N ILE A 89 -1.03 -6.43 8.39
CA ILE A 89 -2.25 -5.83 7.81
C ILE A 89 -2.58 -4.51 8.51
N LEU A 90 -2.60 -4.47 9.85
CA LEU A 90 -3.01 -3.29 10.58
C LEU A 90 -1.98 -2.16 10.50
N SER A 91 -0.68 -2.47 10.53
CA SER A 91 0.38 -1.47 10.34
C SER A 91 0.35 -0.87 8.94
N ALA A 92 0.17 -1.68 7.89
CA ALA A 92 0.04 -1.20 6.51
C ALA A 92 -1.21 -0.33 6.33
N LEU A 93 -2.37 -0.74 6.86
CA LEU A 93 -3.60 0.05 6.81
C LEU A 93 -3.45 1.38 7.56
N ALA A 94 -2.79 1.38 8.71
CA ALA A 94 -2.53 2.59 9.49
C ALA A 94 -1.59 3.55 8.74
N ALA A 95 -0.49 3.03 8.19
CA ALA A 95 0.49 3.80 7.44
C ALA A 95 -0.10 4.43 6.16
N VAL A 96 -0.69 3.60 5.29
CA VAL A 96 -1.27 4.05 4.02
C VAL A 96 -2.51 4.89 4.26
N GLY A 97 -3.35 4.53 5.23
CA GLY A 97 -4.52 5.29 5.63
C GLY A 97 -4.16 6.69 6.16
N ALA A 98 -3.17 6.78 7.05
CA ALA A 98 -2.67 8.04 7.57
C ALA A 98 -2.08 8.91 6.45
N ALA A 99 -1.18 8.35 5.64
CA ALA A 99 -0.52 9.09 4.57
C ALA A 99 -1.52 9.59 3.50
N SER A 100 -2.46 8.74 3.08
CA SER A 100 -3.48 9.10 2.09
C SER A 100 -4.47 10.14 2.61
N SER A 101 -4.91 10.02 3.87
CA SER A 101 -5.90 10.95 4.44
C SER A 101 -5.39 12.40 4.52
N VAL A 102 -4.11 12.59 4.82
CA VAL A 102 -3.45 13.89 4.87
C VAL A 102 -3.19 14.39 3.46
N ALA A 103 -2.68 13.52 2.60
CA ALA A 103 -2.30 13.93 1.25
C ALA A 103 -3.53 14.32 0.40
N GLN A 104 -4.70 13.71 0.65
CA GLN A 104 -5.95 14.17 0.03
C GLN A 104 -6.38 15.57 0.47
N GLU A 105 -6.16 15.95 1.72
CA GLU A 105 -6.46 17.32 2.16
C GLU A 105 -5.53 18.33 1.50
N LYS A 106 -4.31 17.90 1.15
CA LYS A 106 -3.39 18.72 0.35
C LYS A 106 -3.85 18.85 -1.09
N ASP A 107 -4.21 17.74 -1.75
CA ASP A 107 -4.69 17.78 -3.14
C ASP A 107 -5.93 18.65 -3.28
N ARG A 108 -6.89 18.49 -2.35
CA ARG A 108 -8.14 19.28 -2.31
C ARG A 108 -7.94 20.70 -1.79
N ARG A 109 -6.71 21.10 -1.46
CA ARG A 109 -6.36 22.40 -0.85
C ARG A 109 -7.08 22.71 0.47
N THR A 110 -7.69 21.72 1.11
CA THR A 110 -8.41 21.90 2.39
C THR A 110 -7.47 22.00 3.57
N LEU A 111 -6.25 21.45 3.47
CA LEU A 111 -5.23 21.62 4.52
C LEU A 111 -4.87 23.11 4.69
N ILE A 112 -4.79 23.86 3.59
CA ILE A 112 -4.50 25.30 3.62
C ILE A 112 -5.64 26.05 4.32
N LEU A 113 -6.90 25.70 4.04
CA LEU A 113 -8.07 26.26 4.74
C LEU A 113 -7.97 26.03 6.25
N MET A 114 -7.65 24.80 6.67
CA MET A 114 -7.45 24.50 8.10
C MET A 114 -6.31 25.31 8.73
N LEU A 115 -5.20 25.52 8.01
CA LEU A 115 -4.07 26.32 8.48
C LEU A 115 -4.36 27.82 8.57
N MET A 116 -5.41 28.31 7.90
CA MET A 116 -5.90 29.70 8.04
C MET A 116 -6.84 29.89 9.23
N THR A 117 -7.38 28.82 9.81
CA THR A 117 -8.23 28.89 11.00
C THR A 117 -7.42 29.00 12.29
N ARG A 118 -8.09 29.26 13.43
CA ARG A 118 -7.46 29.38 14.75
C ARG A 118 -7.02 28.03 15.37
N LEU A 119 -6.93 26.96 14.59
CA LEU A 119 -6.51 25.65 15.06
C LEU A 119 -5.00 25.60 15.37
N SER A 120 -4.67 25.01 16.51
CA SER A 120 -3.29 24.70 16.92
C SER A 120 -2.69 23.59 16.05
N GLY A 121 -1.36 23.53 15.98
CA GLY A 121 -0.67 22.44 15.28
C GLY A 121 -1.05 21.05 15.82
N PHE A 122 -1.30 20.94 17.13
CA PHE A 122 -1.73 19.69 17.77
C PHE A 122 -3.13 19.25 17.31
N GLU A 123 -4.11 20.16 17.28
CA GLU A 123 -5.47 19.84 16.82
C GLU A 123 -5.51 19.42 15.35
N ILE A 124 -4.59 19.93 14.53
CA ILE A 124 -4.47 19.53 13.12
C ILE A 124 -3.79 18.16 13.04
N VAL A 125 -2.55 18.03 13.52
CA VAL A 125 -1.72 16.83 13.30
C VAL A 125 -2.18 15.68 14.19
N GLY A 126 -2.35 15.92 15.48
CA GLY A 126 -2.82 14.92 16.45
C GLY A 126 -4.26 14.50 16.19
N GLY A 127 -5.15 15.47 15.89
CA GLY A 127 -6.54 15.18 15.52
C GLY A 127 -6.64 14.31 14.26
N LYS A 128 -5.82 14.59 13.24
CA LYS A 128 -5.77 13.79 12.01
C LYS A 128 -5.19 12.39 12.24
N ALA A 129 -4.07 12.28 12.97
CA ALA A 129 -3.47 11.00 13.31
C ALA A 129 -4.47 10.12 14.10
N ALA A 130 -5.13 10.69 15.12
CA ALA A 130 -6.15 9.99 15.90
C ALA A 130 -7.34 9.55 15.05
N ALA A 131 -7.81 10.40 14.13
CA ALA A 131 -8.91 10.05 13.24
C ALA A 131 -8.56 8.86 12.33
N THR A 132 -7.32 8.82 11.83
CA THR A 132 -6.85 7.72 10.98
C THR A 132 -6.66 6.41 11.74
N LEU A 133 -6.38 6.48 13.05
CA LEU A 133 -6.25 5.32 13.92
C LEU A 133 -7.59 4.66 14.28
N LEU A 134 -8.74 5.35 14.12
CA LEU A 134 -10.06 4.79 14.42
C LEU A 134 -10.35 3.48 13.66
N SER A 135 -9.96 3.42 12.37
CA SER A 135 -10.19 2.23 11.55
C SER A 135 -9.33 1.04 11.99
N PRO A 136 -7.99 1.12 12.05
CA PRO A 136 -7.16 -0.02 12.47
C PRO A 136 -7.39 -0.42 13.93
N PHE A 137 -7.71 0.51 14.84
CA PHE A 137 -8.10 0.14 16.21
C PHE A 137 -9.43 -0.60 16.27
N ALA A 138 -10.42 -0.19 15.48
CA ALA A 138 -11.68 -0.94 15.40
C ALA A 138 -11.45 -2.37 14.87
N LEU A 139 -10.58 -2.53 13.86
CA LEU A 139 -10.21 -3.86 13.36
C LEU A 139 -9.50 -4.70 14.42
N CYS A 140 -8.55 -4.11 15.15
CA CYS A 140 -7.88 -4.76 16.28
C CYS A 140 -8.89 -5.29 17.32
N VAL A 141 -9.81 -4.44 17.77
CA VAL A 141 -10.85 -4.83 18.74
C VAL A 141 -11.76 -5.94 18.20
N ILE A 142 -12.12 -5.89 16.92
CA ILE A 142 -12.99 -6.90 16.30
C ILE A 142 -12.28 -8.25 16.11
N SER A 143 -10.96 -8.27 15.91
CA SER A 143 -10.18 -9.53 15.90
C SER A 143 -9.95 -10.12 17.30
N LEU A 144 -10.09 -9.35 18.38
CA LEU A 144 -9.80 -9.81 19.74
C LEU A 144 -10.61 -11.05 20.15
N PRO A 145 -11.95 -11.12 19.96
CA PRO A 145 -12.71 -12.32 20.26
C PRO A 145 -12.23 -13.55 19.50
N LEU A 146 -11.84 -13.39 18.22
CA LEU A 146 -11.30 -14.49 17.42
C LEU A 146 -10.00 -15.03 18.03
N PHE A 147 -9.06 -14.16 18.40
CA PHE A 147 -7.81 -14.58 19.04
C PHE A 147 -8.03 -15.20 20.42
N LEU A 148 -9.03 -14.76 21.18
CA LEU A 148 -9.39 -15.36 22.47
C LEU A 148 -10.00 -16.77 22.35
N THR A 149 -10.38 -17.22 21.15
CA THR A 149 -10.74 -18.64 20.94
C THR A 149 -9.52 -19.57 20.96
N LEU A 150 -8.32 -19.06 20.66
CA LEU A 150 -7.11 -19.89 20.58
C LEU A 150 -6.67 -20.43 21.96
N PRO A 151 -6.67 -19.64 23.05
CA PRO A 151 -6.47 -20.18 24.39
C PRO A 151 -7.44 -21.28 24.79
N LEU A 152 -8.68 -21.28 24.27
CA LEU A 152 -9.66 -22.34 24.56
C LEU A 152 -9.28 -23.68 23.93
N LEU A 153 -8.51 -23.67 22.84
CA LEU A 153 -7.96 -24.87 22.20
C LEU A 153 -6.72 -25.42 22.95
N GLY A 154 -6.15 -24.63 23.86
CA GLY A 154 -4.91 -24.93 24.58
C GLY A 154 -3.65 -24.45 23.86
N GLY A 155 -2.50 -24.54 24.53
CA GLY A 155 -1.18 -24.19 23.97
C GLY A 155 -0.89 -22.69 23.80
N VAL A 156 -1.87 -21.83 24.09
CA VAL A 156 -1.74 -20.36 24.13
C VAL A 156 -2.32 -19.84 25.44
N ALA A 157 -1.57 -19.01 26.16
CA ALA A 157 -2.06 -18.35 27.35
C ALA A 157 -2.84 -17.06 26.98
N PRO A 158 -3.93 -16.70 27.69
CA PRO A 158 -4.61 -15.42 27.46
C PRO A 158 -3.68 -14.19 27.58
N GLY A 159 -2.66 -14.28 28.44
CA GLY A 159 -1.62 -13.25 28.57
C GLY A 159 -0.78 -13.04 27.31
N GLN A 160 -0.54 -14.09 26.51
CA GLN A 160 0.16 -13.97 25.22
C GLN A 160 -0.68 -13.21 24.21
N VAL A 161 -2.01 -13.44 24.20
CA VAL A 161 -2.92 -12.69 23.33
C VAL A 161 -2.84 -11.20 23.66
N LEU A 162 -2.85 -10.83 24.94
CA LEU A 162 -2.69 -9.43 25.36
C LEU A 162 -1.32 -8.86 24.93
N ALA A 163 -0.23 -9.64 25.08
CA ALA A 163 1.12 -9.24 24.66
C ALA A 163 1.19 -8.95 23.14
N VAL A 164 0.68 -9.85 22.30
CA VAL A 164 0.62 -9.67 20.84
C VAL A 164 -0.20 -8.44 20.47
N PHE A 165 -1.33 -8.21 21.15
CA PHE A 165 -2.17 -7.04 20.91
C PHE A 165 -1.48 -5.74 21.33
N ALA A 166 -0.72 -5.73 22.42
CA ALA A 166 0.07 -4.57 22.85
C ALA A 166 1.17 -4.23 21.82
N VAL A 167 1.93 -5.23 21.35
CA VAL A 167 2.94 -5.06 20.29
C VAL A 167 2.30 -4.52 19.01
N THR A 168 1.14 -5.07 18.64
CA THR A 168 0.39 -4.66 17.45
C THR A 168 -0.09 -3.22 17.55
N LEU A 169 -0.72 -2.83 18.67
CA LEU A 169 -1.24 -1.49 18.87
C LEU A 169 -0.13 -0.43 18.78
N VAL A 170 1.00 -0.66 19.44
CA VAL A 170 2.13 0.29 19.40
C VAL A 170 2.69 0.39 17.99
N SER A 171 2.86 -0.73 17.29
CA SER A 171 3.35 -0.73 15.90
C SER A 171 2.39 0.00 14.94
N VAL A 172 1.08 -0.15 15.16
CA VAL A 172 0.03 0.58 14.42
C VAL A 172 0.12 2.08 14.67
N VAL A 173 0.34 2.50 15.92
CA VAL A 173 0.52 3.93 16.28
C VAL A 173 1.78 4.51 15.64
N VAL A 174 2.91 3.79 15.69
CA VAL A 174 4.16 4.19 15.02
C VAL A 174 3.92 4.33 13.51
N SER A 175 3.23 3.36 12.91
CA SER A 175 2.92 3.35 11.47
C SER A 175 2.06 4.55 11.06
N ALA A 176 1.02 4.87 11.83
CA ALA A 176 0.19 6.04 11.60
C ALA A 176 0.98 7.35 11.78
N ALA A 177 1.80 7.44 12.83
CA ALA A 177 2.63 8.62 13.10
C ALA A 177 3.59 8.92 11.94
N VAL A 178 4.31 7.91 11.44
CA VAL A 178 5.17 8.06 10.26
C VAL A 178 4.33 8.50 9.06
N GLY A 179 3.20 7.84 8.79
CA GLY A 179 2.34 8.15 7.65
C GLY A 179 1.81 9.59 7.66
N THR A 180 1.31 10.06 8.81
CA THR A 180 0.83 11.44 8.98
C THR A 180 1.95 12.45 8.73
N VAL A 181 3.11 12.26 9.35
CA VAL A 181 4.21 13.23 9.29
C VAL A 181 4.87 13.27 7.91
N VAL A 182 5.10 12.11 7.30
CA VAL A 182 5.62 12.02 5.93
C VAL A 182 4.66 12.69 4.96
N ALA A 183 3.36 12.49 5.09
CA ALA A 183 2.38 13.15 4.23
C ALA A 183 2.28 14.66 4.46
N LEU A 184 2.52 15.15 5.68
CA LEU A 184 2.61 16.59 5.97
C LEU A 184 3.88 17.22 5.38
N TRP A 185 4.95 16.44 5.19
CA TRP A 185 6.19 16.91 4.58
C TRP A 185 6.15 16.87 3.05
N ARG A 186 5.47 15.88 2.46
CA ARG A 186 5.40 15.69 1.00
C ARG A 186 4.19 16.41 0.39
N GLU A 187 4.36 16.90 -0.84
CA GLU A 187 3.31 17.62 -1.57
C GLU A 187 2.37 16.68 -2.35
N LYS A 188 2.91 15.57 -2.87
CA LYS A 188 2.18 14.63 -3.73
C LYS A 188 1.82 13.36 -2.98
N THR A 189 0.57 12.90 -3.11
CA THR A 189 0.03 11.72 -2.42
C THR A 189 0.84 10.45 -2.64
N PHE A 190 1.19 10.17 -3.89
CA PHE A 190 2.02 9.04 -4.25
C PHE A 190 3.35 9.05 -3.50
N GLN A 191 4.02 10.21 -3.47
CA GLN A 191 5.30 10.36 -2.79
C GLN A 191 5.15 10.18 -1.28
N SER A 192 4.04 10.67 -0.70
CA SER A 192 3.71 10.46 0.70
C SER A 192 3.55 8.97 1.04
N ILE A 193 2.75 8.24 0.26
CA ILE A 193 2.46 6.82 0.52
C ILE A 193 3.72 5.96 0.32
N ALA A 194 4.41 6.12 -0.82
CA ALA A 194 5.62 5.36 -1.13
C ALA A 194 6.72 5.59 -0.09
N LEU A 195 6.97 6.85 0.27
CA LEU A 195 7.98 7.18 1.27
C LEU A 195 7.60 6.68 2.67
N THR A 196 6.31 6.69 3.03
CA THR A 196 5.85 6.14 4.31
C THR A 196 6.19 4.65 4.41
N VAL A 197 5.85 3.87 3.37
CA VAL A 197 6.16 2.44 3.34
C VAL A 197 7.67 2.20 3.42
N LEU A 198 8.46 2.97 2.67
CA LEU A 198 9.93 2.83 2.69
C LEU A 198 10.55 3.21 4.04
N VAL A 199 10.08 4.28 4.68
CA VAL A 199 10.57 4.69 6.00
C VAL A 199 10.23 3.63 7.05
N LEU A 200 9.05 3.01 6.99
CA LEU A 200 8.69 1.93 7.91
C LEU A 200 9.55 0.69 7.71
N LEU A 201 9.82 0.31 6.47
CA LEU A 201 10.73 -0.79 6.17
C LEU A 201 12.16 -0.50 6.65
N LEU A 202 12.63 0.73 6.47
CA LEU A 202 13.91 1.17 7.03
C LEU A 202 13.90 1.16 8.55
N LEU A 203 12.80 1.54 9.20
CA LEU A 203 12.70 1.52 10.65
C LEU A 203 12.77 0.08 11.20
N VAL A 204 12.09 -0.86 10.53
CA VAL A 204 12.17 -2.29 10.87
C VAL A 204 13.57 -2.83 10.63
N ALA A 205 14.19 -2.54 9.48
CA ALA A 205 15.53 -3.00 9.15
C ALA A 205 16.60 -2.40 10.09
N ALA A 206 16.55 -1.09 10.34
CA ALA A 206 17.44 -0.41 11.28
C ALA A 206 17.22 -0.93 12.71
N GLY A 207 15.98 -1.22 13.08
CA GLY A 207 15.66 -1.81 14.38
C GLY A 207 16.24 -3.21 14.54
N GLU A 208 16.18 -4.04 13.50
CA GLU A 208 16.78 -5.38 13.52
C GLU A 208 18.31 -5.34 13.53
N ILE A 209 18.92 -4.44 12.74
CA ILE A 209 20.37 -4.22 12.75
C ILE A 209 20.82 -3.75 14.13
N ALA A 210 20.16 -2.75 14.71
CA ALA A 210 20.48 -2.27 16.04
C ALA A 210 20.30 -3.38 17.10
N ALA A 211 19.22 -4.15 17.02
CA ALA A 211 18.98 -5.27 17.92
C ALA A 211 20.08 -6.33 17.85
N SER A 212 20.58 -6.65 16.65
CA SER A 212 21.67 -7.62 16.46
C SER A 212 22.99 -7.20 17.13
N MET A 213 23.19 -5.89 17.40
CA MET A 213 24.39 -5.40 18.10
C MET A 213 24.37 -5.66 19.61
N PHE A 214 23.20 -5.87 20.21
CA PHE A 214 23.04 -6.04 21.67
C PHE A 214 23.02 -7.52 22.12
N GLY A 215 23.10 -8.47 21.18
CA GLY A 215 22.95 -9.91 21.44
C GLY A 215 21.48 -10.36 21.50
N ASP A 216 21.21 -11.61 21.14
CA ASP A 216 19.83 -12.10 20.92
C ASP A 216 18.97 -12.17 22.20
N ASP A 217 19.58 -12.42 23.36
CA ASP A 217 18.88 -12.50 24.65
C ASP A 217 18.72 -11.14 25.36
N SER A 218 19.18 -10.05 24.73
CA SER A 218 19.13 -8.74 25.35
C SER A 218 17.73 -8.15 25.35
N LYS A 219 17.29 -7.66 26.52
CA LYS A 219 16.04 -6.88 26.66
C LYS A 219 15.98 -5.68 25.72
N TRP A 220 17.15 -5.10 25.40
CA TRP A 220 17.27 -3.98 24.46
C TRP A 220 17.06 -4.39 23.01
N ALA A 221 17.47 -5.60 22.63
CA ALA A 221 17.24 -6.13 21.29
C ALA A 221 15.73 -6.30 21.01
N MET A 222 14.98 -6.78 22.01
CA MET A 222 13.52 -6.84 21.96
C MET A 222 12.84 -5.46 21.97
N ALA A 223 13.40 -4.49 22.70
CA ALA A 223 12.80 -3.16 22.81
C ALA A 223 12.79 -2.37 21.49
N ILE A 224 13.71 -2.68 20.57
CA ILE A 224 13.91 -1.90 19.34
C ILE A 224 13.31 -2.63 18.12
N SER A 225 13.37 -3.97 18.06
CA SER A 225 12.92 -4.75 16.92
C SER A 225 11.48 -5.25 17.09
N ALA A 226 10.55 -4.75 16.26
CA ALA A 226 9.16 -5.19 16.26
C ALA A 226 8.99 -6.69 15.93
N PRO A 227 9.73 -7.28 14.95
CA PRO A 227 9.72 -8.73 14.73
C PRO A 227 10.14 -9.53 15.97
N ARG A 228 11.22 -9.14 16.66
CA ARG A 228 11.68 -9.83 17.88
C ARG A 228 10.68 -9.69 19.02
N ALA A 229 10.10 -8.50 19.23
CA ALA A 229 9.06 -8.27 20.23
C ALA A 229 7.82 -9.12 19.97
N LEU A 230 7.41 -9.26 18.70
CA LEU A 230 6.30 -10.11 18.33
C LEU A 230 6.61 -11.60 18.56
N LEU A 231 7.79 -12.07 18.15
CA LEU A 231 8.22 -13.45 18.39
C LEU A 231 8.23 -13.77 19.88
N ALA A 232 8.81 -12.88 20.70
CA ALA A 232 8.80 -12.99 22.15
C ALA A 232 7.37 -13.07 22.70
N ALA A 233 6.44 -12.25 22.21
CA ALA A 233 5.03 -12.29 22.63
C ALA A 233 4.30 -13.60 22.24
N THR A 234 4.82 -14.34 21.25
CA THR A 234 4.27 -15.64 20.80
C THR A 234 4.92 -16.87 21.44
N ASN A 235 5.96 -16.69 22.26
CA ASN A 235 6.66 -17.78 22.92
C ASN A 235 5.84 -18.36 24.08
N ALA A 236 5.91 -19.68 24.27
CA ALA A 236 5.08 -20.43 25.22
C ALA A 236 5.20 -19.93 26.67
N ASP A 237 6.36 -19.40 27.04
CA ASP A 237 6.66 -18.89 28.38
C ASP A 237 6.21 -17.43 28.59
N ALA A 238 5.77 -16.75 27.53
CA ALA A 238 5.42 -15.33 27.53
C ALA A 238 4.02 -15.05 28.10
N GLY A 239 3.82 -15.29 29.40
CA GLY A 239 2.70 -14.67 30.13
C GLY A 239 2.80 -13.13 30.10
N TRP A 240 1.70 -12.41 30.35
CA TRP A 240 1.71 -10.93 30.35
C TRP A 240 2.79 -10.33 31.26
N ALA A 241 3.00 -10.93 32.44
CA ALA A 241 4.05 -10.51 33.37
C ALA A 241 5.47 -10.79 32.82
N ALA A 242 5.68 -11.96 32.22
CA ALA A 242 6.96 -12.34 31.60
C ALA A 242 7.29 -11.42 30.41
N PHE A 243 6.32 -11.14 29.55
CA PHE A 243 6.48 -10.18 28.45
C PHE A 243 6.93 -8.80 28.94
N LEU A 244 6.37 -8.31 30.05
CA LEU A 244 6.80 -7.03 30.64
C LEU A 244 8.21 -7.12 31.23
N SER A 245 8.57 -8.21 31.92
CA SER A 245 9.91 -8.37 32.53
C SER A 245 11.02 -8.61 31.50
N ASP A 246 10.70 -9.25 30.39
CA ASP A 246 11.67 -9.72 29.40
C ASP A 246 12.01 -8.64 28.37
N GLY A 247 11.37 -7.47 28.44
CA GLY A 247 11.67 -6.31 27.58
C GLY A 247 10.54 -5.93 26.63
N GLY A 248 9.45 -6.71 26.57
CA GLY A 248 8.24 -6.34 25.83
C GLY A 248 7.60 -5.04 26.32
N GLY A 249 7.66 -4.77 27.63
CA GLY A 249 7.27 -3.47 28.21
C GLY A 249 8.14 -2.31 27.70
N LEU A 250 9.44 -2.55 27.50
CA LEU A 250 10.35 -1.56 26.92
C LEU A 250 10.00 -1.30 25.45
N PHE A 251 9.66 -2.31 24.66
CA PHE A 251 9.19 -2.13 23.29
C PHE A 251 7.96 -1.20 23.23
N VAL A 252 6.99 -1.42 24.11
CA VAL A 252 5.78 -0.57 24.20
C VAL A 252 6.15 0.87 24.53
N LEU A 253 7.07 1.08 25.48
CA LEU A 253 7.54 2.40 25.88
C LEU A 253 8.31 3.10 24.75
N VAL A 254 9.32 2.44 24.18
CA VAL A 254 10.16 2.97 23.10
C VAL A 254 9.31 3.31 21.89
N GLY A 255 8.41 2.42 21.46
CA GLY A 255 7.51 2.68 20.32
C GLY A 255 6.53 3.82 20.58
N SER A 256 6.02 3.96 21.81
CA SER A 256 5.14 5.07 22.19
C SER A 256 5.89 6.40 22.20
N VAL A 257 7.11 6.43 22.76
CA VAL A 257 7.98 7.60 22.77
C VAL A 257 8.37 7.99 21.34
N LEU A 258 8.76 7.01 20.51
CA LEU A 258 9.08 7.24 19.10
C LEU A 258 7.89 7.87 18.36
N SER A 259 6.68 7.35 18.56
CA SER A 259 5.47 7.91 17.96
C SER A 259 5.21 9.35 18.41
N ALA A 260 5.37 9.63 19.70
CA ALA A 260 5.21 10.97 20.25
C ALA A 260 6.26 11.96 19.69
N VAL A 261 7.51 11.53 19.56
CA VAL A 261 8.58 12.34 18.96
C VAL A 261 8.28 12.64 17.49
N ILE A 262 7.90 11.63 16.71
CA ILE A 262 7.55 11.80 15.29
C ILE A 262 6.39 12.79 15.14
N LEU A 263 5.30 12.59 15.87
CA LEU A 263 4.16 13.51 15.85
C LEU A 263 4.55 14.91 16.34
N GLY A 264 5.40 15.02 17.36
CA GLY A 264 5.94 16.29 17.86
C GLY A 264 6.69 17.07 16.79
N ILE A 265 7.52 16.40 15.98
CA ILE A 265 8.17 16.99 14.81
C ILE A 265 7.13 17.48 13.80
N GLY A 266 6.11 16.66 13.52
CA GLY A 266 4.99 17.04 12.66
C GLY A 266 4.27 18.30 13.13
N ILE A 267 3.93 18.37 14.42
CA ILE A 267 3.26 19.52 15.04
C ILE A 267 4.12 20.78 14.95
N ALA A 268 5.42 20.68 15.25
CA ALA A 268 6.33 21.81 15.22
C ALA A 268 6.57 22.34 13.79
N LYS A 269 6.57 21.45 12.78
CA LYS A 269 6.93 21.80 11.41
C LYS A 269 5.73 21.96 10.47
N VAL A 270 4.50 21.65 10.88
CA VAL A 270 3.33 21.66 9.98
C VAL A 270 3.14 23.00 9.25
N ARG A 271 3.32 24.13 9.94
CA ARG A 271 3.20 25.49 9.38
C ARG A 271 4.43 25.93 8.58
N VAL A 272 5.59 25.31 8.83
CA VAL A 272 6.83 25.57 8.09
C VAL A 272 6.82 24.80 6.77
N TRP A 273 6.36 23.55 6.78
CA TRP A 273 6.28 22.72 5.58
C TRP A 273 5.13 23.10 4.65
N ASN A 274 4.08 23.75 5.16
CA ASN A 274 2.89 24.09 4.39
C ASN A 274 2.59 25.59 4.52
N PRO A 275 3.41 26.48 3.92
CA PRO A 275 3.18 27.92 3.96
C PRO A 275 1.91 28.29 3.19
N SER A 276 0.98 29.00 3.84
CA SER A 276 -0.27 29.49 3.24
C SER A 276 -0.07 30.62 2.22
N ARG A 277 1.16 31.11 2.04
CA ARG A 277 1.51 32.29 1.21
C ARG A 277 1.76 32.00 -0.27
N GLU A 278 1.81 30.74 -0.71
CA GLU A 278 1.97 30.40 -2.14
C GLU A 278 0.70 30.68 -2.97
N VAL A 279 -0.44 30.95 -2.33
CA VAL A 279 -1.63 31.55 -2.96
C VAL A 279 -1.53 33.08 -2.90
N ARG A 280 -0.35 33.64 -3.21
CA ARG A 280 -0.30 35.04 -3.62
C ARG A 280 -0.91 35.05 -5.01
N MET A 281 -2.01 35.79 -5.14
CA MET A 281 -2.74 36.01 -6.39
C MET A 281 -1.73 36.10 -7.53
N LYS A 282 -1.75 35.10 -8.43
CA LYS A 282 -1.47 35.41 -9.83
C LYS A 282 -2.34 36.64 -10.10
N ALA A 283 -1.73 37.77 -10.49
CA ALA A 283 -2.51 38.93 -10.90
C ALA A 283 -3.64 38.42 -11.82
N PRO A 284 -4.90 38.86 -11.63
CA PRO A 284 -5.98 38.43 -12.50
C PRO A 284 -5.48 38.53 -13.94
N GLU A 285 -5.44 37.40 -14.65
CA GLU A 285 -5.10 37.42 -16.06
C GLU A 285 -6.21 38.22 -16.73
N ALA A 286 -5.84 39.29 -17.44
CA ALA A 286 -6.75 40.20 -18.13
C ALA A 286 -7.87 39.41 -18.82
N GLU A 287 -9.11 39.62 -18.36
CA GLU A 287 -10.27 38.88 -18.84
C GLU A 287 -10.75 39.43 -20.20
N THR A 288 -10.24 40.59 -20.60
CA THR A 288 -10.55 41.28 -21.86
C THR A 288 -9.29 41.56 -22.69
N SER A 289 -9.45 41.55 -24.02
CA SER A 289 -8.37 41.87 -24.96
C SER A 289 -7.79 43.28 -24.75
N GLU A 290 -8.61 44.24 -24.30
CA GLU A 290 -8.19 45.61 -24.03
C GLU A 290 -7.30 45.73 -22.77
N GLU A 291 -7.61 44.98 -21.71
CA GLU A 291 -6.77 44.93 -20.50
C GLU A 291 -5.41 44.28 -20.80
N PHE A 292 -5.37 43.23 -21.63
CA PHE A 292 -4.14 42.55 -22.04
C PHE A 292 -3.23 43.48 -22.85
N GLU A 293 -3.79 44.28 -23.76
CA GLU A 293 -3.03 45.29 -24.52
C GLU A 293 -2.49 46.40 -23.60
N SER A 294 -3.28 46.86 -22.61
CA SER A 294 -2.85 47.90 -21.68
C SER A 294 -1.71 47.44 -20.75
N GLU A 295 -1.75 46.19 -20.27
CA GLU A 295 -0.69 45.59 -19.46
C GLU A 295 0.57 45.27 -20.28
N ALA A 296 0.40 44.86 -21.54
CA ALA A 296 1.51 44.66 -22.47
C ALA A 296 2.24 45.98 -22.78
N PHE A 297 1.46 47.05 -23.02
CA PHE A 297 1.99 48.39 -23.31
C PHE A 297 2.69 49.03 -22.10
N GLN A 298 2.26 48.71 -20.87
CA GLN A 298 2.94 49.12 -19.65
C GLN A 298 4.22 48.32 -19.40
N ARG A 299 4.22 46.99 -19.67
CA ARG A 299 5.42 46.14 -19.56
C ARG A 299 6.53 46.51 -20.55
N ASP A 300 6.16 47.00 -21.73
CA ASP A 300 7.12 47.45 -22.75
C ASP A 300 7.81 48.77 -22.38
N ARG A 301 7.20 49.59 -21.52
CA ARG A 301 7.77 50.89 -21.12
C ARG A 301 8.80 50.80 -19.98
N GLU A 302 8.86 49.67 -19.27
CA GLU A 302 9.63 49.52 -18.02
C GLU A 302 10.78 48.50 -18.08
N LYS A 303 11.16 47.99 -19.27
CA LYS A 303 12.25 47.01 -19.38
C LYS A 303 13.51 47.54 -20.07
N ASP A 304 14.57 47.62 -19.28
CA ASP A 304 15.95 47.39 -19.71
C ASP A 304 16.04 46.11 -20.57
N PRO A 305 16.91 46.08 -21.61
CA PRO A 305 17.04 44.98 -22.54
C PRO A 305 17.82 43.80 -21.94
N GLU A 306 17.32 43.19 -20.86
CA GLU A 306 17.88 41.93 -20.35
C GLU A 306 17.33 40.72 -21.14
N SER A 307 18.18 40.27 -22.08
CA SER A 307 18.26 38.96 -22.72
C SER A 307 17.14 37.93 -22.45
N TRP A 308 16.04 38.02 -23.20
CA TRP A 308 15.22 36.84 -23.44
C TRP A 308 15.96 35.91 -24.41
N LYS A 309 16.88 35.09 -23.89
CA LYS A 309 17.43 33.98 -24.67
C LYS A 309 16.27 33.03 -24.97
N VAL A 310 15.66 33.19 -26.15
CA VAL A 310 14.72 32.24 -26.73
C VAL A 310 15.43 30.88 -26.72
N ARG A 311 15.09 30.03 -25.74
CA ARG A 311 15.59 28.66 -25.72
C ARG A 311 15.13 28.02 -27.01
N GLN A 312 16.07 27.55 -27.81
CA GLN A 312 15.72 26.85 -29.04
C GLN A 312 14.71 25.72 -28.70
N PRO A 313 13.64 25.56 -29.51
CA PRO A 313 12.68 24.49 -29.31
C PRO A 313 13.43 23.16 -29.25
N ARG A 314 13.21 22.40 -28.17
CA ARG A 314 13.82 21.07 -28.07
C ARG A 314 13.12 20.16 -29.07
N PRO A 315 13.85 19.37 -29.87
CA PRO A 315 13.20 18.38 -30.74
C PRO A 315 12.46 17.37 -29.86
N VAL A 316 11.17 17.25 -30.13
CA VAL A 316 10.27 16.26 -29.52
C VAL A 316 10.40 14.96 -30.32
N TRP A 317 10.38 13.82 -29.64
CA TRP A 317 10.42 12.51 -30.31
C TRP A 317 9.07 12.16 -30.95
N ASP A 318 9.04 11.09 -31.74
CA ASP A 318 7.81 10.58 -32.37
C ASP A 318 6.70 10.32 -31.34
N ASN A 319 7.04 9.88 -30.13
CA ASN A 319 6.11 9.83 -29.00
C ASN A 319 6.33 11.05 -28.06
N PRO A 320 5.45 12.07 -28.12
CA PRO A 320 5.61 13.30 -27.34
C PRO A 320 5.43 13.07 -25.82
N ILE A 321 4.58 12.11 -25.44
CA ILE A 321 4.31 11.77 -24.04
C ILE A 321 5.55 11.13 -23.43
N LEU A 322 6.14 10.14 -24.12
CA LEU A 322 7.38 9.51 -23.67
C LEU A 322 8.52 10.52 -23.54
N TRP A 323 8.66 11.40 -24.53
CA TRP A 323 9.65 12.48 -24.50
C TRP A 323 9.48 13.35 -23.26
N ARG A 324 8.25 13.75 -22.95
CA ARG A 324 7.95 14.56 -21.77
C ARG A 324 8.29 13.81 -20.48
N GLU A 325 7.83 12.56 -20.32
CA GLU A 325 8.10 11.75 -19.13
C GLU A 325 9.61 11.63 -18.84
N ILE A 326 10.43 11.45 -19.88
CA ILE A 326 11.88 11.24 -19.74
C ILE A 326 12.66 12.56 -19.64
N ARG A 327 12.28 13.59 -20.40
CA ARG A 327 13.10 14.81 -20.59
C ARG A 327 12.69 15.98 -19.70
N THR A 328 11.44 16.05 -19.23
CA THR A 328 10.93 17.23 -18.50
C THR A 328 10.77 17.03 -16.99
N TRP A 329 11.29 15.93 -16.43
CA TRP A 329 11.16 15.63 -14.99
C TRP A 329 9.69 15.63 -14.54
N ALA A 330 8.82 14.93 -15.27
CA ALA A 330 7.38 14.90 -15.02
C ALA A 330 7.01 14.51 -13.56
N TYR A 331 7.81 13.66 -12.91
CA TYR A 331 7.63 13.22 -11.51
C TYR A 331 8.21 14.19 -10.46
N GLY A 332 8.83 15.29 -10.90
CA GLY A 332 9.46 16.31 -10.06
C GLY A 332 10.80 15.89 -9.47
N ARG A 333 11.60 16.86 -9.00
CA ARG A 333 12.93 16.60 -8.40
C ARG A 333 12.88 15.74 -7.15
N LYS A 334 11.74 15.75 -6.45
CA LYS A 334 11.59 15.06 -5.17
C LYS A 334 11.46 13.53 -5.31
N ILE A 335 11.32 12.99 -6.52
CA ILE A 335 11.42 11.53 -6.78
C ILE A 335 12.83 10.98 -6.50
N ILE A 336 13.87 11.83 -6.61
CA ILE A 336 15.26 11.44 -6.30
C ILE A 336 15.35 10.85 -4.88
N LEU A 337 14.62 11.44 -3.92
CA LEU A 337 14.63 10.94 -2.55
C LEU A 337 14.10 9.51 -2.45
N ILE A 338 13.01 9.19 -3.14
CA ILE A 338 12.43 7.83 -3.14
C ILE A 338 13.44 6.85 -3.73
N ARG A 339 14.10 7.24 -4.83
CA ARG A 339 15.17 6.44 -5.46
C ARG A 339 16.36 6.25 -4.51
N ALA A 340 16.81 7.31 -3.85
CA ALA A 340 17.93 7.25 -2.89
C ALA A 340 17.60 6.34 -1.69
N VAL A 341 16.40 6.45 -1.13
CA VAL A 341 15.93 5.59 -0.04
C VAL A 341 15.83 4.13 -0.49
N PHE A 342 15.33 3.87 -1.70
CA PHE A 342 15.30 2.52 -2.25
C PHE A 342 16.71 1.95 -2.46
N VAL A 343 17.66 2.75 -2.98
CA VAL A 343 19.07 2.37 -3.12
C VAL A 343 19.70 2.05 -1.77
N LEU A 344 19.35 2.78 -0.71
CA LEU A 344 19.82 2.48 0.65
C LEU A 344 19.28 1.13 1.15
N ILE A 345 17.98 0.85 0.97
CA ILE A 345 17.39 -0.46 1.31
C ILE A 345 18.07 -1.57 0.51
N PHE A 346 18.28 -1.35 -0.79
CA PHE A 346 19.02 -2.26 -1.65
C PHE A 346 20.43 -2.52 -1.12
N ALA A 347 21.17 -1.49 -0.72
CA ALA A 347 22.53 -1.65 -0.20
C ALA A 347 22.55 -2.48 1.09
N ILE A 348 21.58 -2.28 2.00
CA ILE A 348 21.43 -3.08 3.22
C ILE A 348 21.16 -4.55 2.86
N ILE A 349 20.20 -4.81 1.97
CA ILE A 349 19.83 -6.18 1.55
C ILE A 349 20.98 -6.84 0.79
N ALA A 350 21.61 -6.14 -0.14
CA ALA A 350 22.75 -6.64 -0.91
C ALA A 350 23.93 -6.97 -0.01
N THR A 351 24.20 -6.15 1.02
CA THR A 351 25.22 -6.45 2.03
C THR A 351 24.87 -7.71 2.82
N ALA A 352 23.62 -7.84 3.28
CA ALA A 352 23.17 -9.04 3.99
C ALA A 352 23.29 -10.31 3.11
N VAL A 353 22.93 -10.22 1.83
CA VAL A 353 23.06 -11.31 0.86
C VAL A 353 24.53 -11.63 0.58
N TYR A 354 25.38 -10.61 0.41
CA TYR A 354 26.82 -10.77 0.22
C TYR A 354 27.46 -11.54 1.38
N LEU A 355 27.15 -11.14 2.63
CA LEU A 355 27.62 -11.83 3.83
C LEU A 355 27.12 -13.28 3.92
N GLN A 356 25.90 -13.57 3.46
CA GLN A 356 25.38 -14.93 3.39
C GLN A 356 26.10 -15.79 2.35
N VAL A 357 26.51 -15.19 1.22
CA VAL A 357 27.32 -15.87 0.19
C VAL A 357 28.72 -16.15 0.69
N GLU A 358 29.37 -15.15 1.31
CA GLU A 358 30.74 -15.27 1.84
C GLU A 358 30.81 -16.30 2.99
N SER A 359 29.82 -16.32 3.87
CA SER A 359 29.72 -17.32 4.95
C SER A 359 29.33 -18.72 4.47
N GLY A 360 29.01 -18.90 3.19
CA GLY A 360 28.55 -20.18 2.63
C GLY A 360 27.11 -20.57 2.98
N VAL A 361 26.44 -19.83 3.89
CA VAL A 361 25.04 -20.08 4.29
C VAL A 361 24.08 -20.00 3.10
N ALA A 362 24.39 -19.17 2.10
CA ALA A 362 23.62 -19.08 0.86
C ALA A 362 23.68 -20.35 0.00
N MET A 363 24.77 -21.13 0.10
CA MET A 363 25.02 -22.33 -0.71
C MET A 363 24.45 -23.60 -0.07
N GLU A 364 23.98 -23.51 1.17
CA GLU A 364 23.47 -24.66 1.89
C GLU A 364 22.16 -25.18 1.25
N PRO A 365 22.06 -26.50 0.97
CA PRO A 365 20.82 -27.09 0.48
C PRO A 365 19.66 -26.86 1.45
N ALA A 366 18.48 -26.56 0.90
CA ALA A 366 17.25 -26.44 1.68
C ALA A 366 17.01 -27.72 2.51
N GLY A 367 16.64 -27.57 3.79
CA GLY A 367 16.25 -28.69 4.66
C GLY A 367 17.28 -29.22 5.65
N ARG A 368 18.53 -28.73 5.71
CA ARG A 368 19.53 -29.22 6.68
C ARG A 368 19.44 -28.56 8.08
N ILE A 369 18.82 -27.38 8.20
CA ILE A 369 18.75 -26.58 9.45
C ILE A 369 17.33 -26.04 9.68
N GLY A 370 16.28 -26.89 9.61
CA GLY A 370 14.90 -26.46 9.90
C GLY A 370 14.34 -25.31 9.04
N ARG A 371 15.08 -24.85 8.01
CA ARG A 371 14.69 -23.81 7.06
C ARG A 371 14.06 -24.47 5.85
N ALA A 372 12.82 -24.08 5.55
CA ALA A 372 12.06 -24.56 4.40
C ALA A 372 12.52 -23.95 3.06
N LEU A 373 13.27 -22.83 3.12
CA LEU A 373 13.74 -22.07 1.95
C LEU A 373 15.24 -21.77 2.08
N PRO A 374 15.96 -21.61 0.95
CA PRO A 374 17.31 -21.03 0.94
C PRO A 374 17.34 -19.69 1.68
N ALA A 375 18.44 -19.40 2.40
CA ALA A 375 18.54 -18.22 3.25
C ALA A 375 18.37 -16.89 2.48
N VAL A 376 18.81 -16.87 1.22
CA VAL A 376 18.78 -15.69 0.34
C VAL A 376 17.37 -15.38 -0.20
N THR A 377 16.46 -16.36 -0.18
CA THR A 377 15.13 -16.21 -0.79
C THR A 377 14.32 -15.09 -0.15
N ILE A 378 14.30 -14.99 1.19
CA ILE A 378 13.50 -13.98 1.89
C ILE A 378 14.01 -12.55 1.61
N PRO A 379 15.31 -12.23 1.76
CA PRO A 379 15.84 -10.91 1.43
C PRO A 379 15.53 -10.47 -0.02
N VAL A 380 15.72 -11.37 -1.00
CA VAL A 380 15.47 -11.08 -2.41
C VAL A 380 13.98 -10.91 -2.69
N ALA A 381 13.12 -11.77 -2.12
CA ALA A 381 11.67 -11.66 -2.27
C ALA A 381 11.14 -10.35 -1.68
N VAL A 382 11.61 -9.95 -0.49
CA VAL A 382 11.23 -8.66 0.13
C VAL A 382 11.62 -7.49 -0.77
N LEU A 383 12.86 -7.47 -1.29
CA LEU A 383 13.30 -6.44 -2.23
C LEU A 383 12.43 -6.42 -3.51
N GLY A 384 12.10 -7.59 -4.05
CA GLY A 384 11.24 -7.74 -5.21
C GLY A 384 9.82 -7.19 -4.98
N VAL A 385 9.19 -7.55 -3.85
CA VAL A 385 7.86 -7.05 -3.49
C VAL A 385 7.87 -5.53 -3.30
N ILE A 386 8.88 -4.97 -2.65
CA ILE A 386 9.03 -3.51 -2.50
C ILE A 386 9.15 -2.84 -3.87
N SER A 387 9.98 -3.40 -4.76
CA SER A 387 10.13 -2.90 -6.13
C SER A 387 8.80 -2.90 -6.88
N LEU A 388 8.07 -4.03 -6.89
CA LEU A 388 6.77 -4.14 -7.54
C LEU A 388 5.78 -3.10 -6.98
N VAL A 389 5.68 -2.98 -5.66
CA VAL A 389 4.78 -2.01 -5.00
C VAL A 389 5.09 -0.57 -5.42
N LEU A 390 6.37 -0.19 -5.48
CA LEU A 390 6.76 1.17 -5.86
C LEU A 390 6.54 1.46 -7.34
N VAL A 391 6.89 0.51 -8.22
CA VAL A 391 6.63 0.59 -9.66
C VAL A 391 5.13 0.76 -9.91
N ASN A 392 4.29 -0.03 -9.22
CA ASN A 392 2.83 0.08 -9.31
C ASN A 392 2.35 1.48 -8.97
N ALA A 393 2.80 1.98 -7.83
CA ALA A 393 2.32 3.24 -7.30
C ALA A 393 2.79 4.41 -8.18
N LEU A 394 3.98 4.31 -8.82
CA LEU A 394 4.42 5.26 -9.86
C LEU A 394 3.51 5.20 -11.08
N ALA A 395 3.14 4.01 -11.54
CA ALA A 395 2.26 3.81 -12.68
C ALA A 395 0.87 4.42 -12.46
N VAL A 396 0.26 4.19 -11.28
CA VAL A 396 -1.03 4.81 -10.94
C VAL A 396 -0.90 6.34 -10.97
N ASN A 397 0.14 6.87 -10.33
CA ASN A 397 0.35 8.31 -10.23
C ASN A 397 0.67 8.98 -11.57
N ALA A 398 1.24 8.25 -12.53
CA ALA A 398 1.53 8.76 -13.86
C ALA A 398 0.25 9.18 -14.59
N VAL A 399 -0.89 8.57 -14.27
CA VAL A 399 -2.21 8.90 -14.82
C VAL A 399 -3.00 9.79 -13.87
N THR A 400 -3.13 9.40 -12.60
CA THR A 400 -3.95 10.15 -11.64
C THR A 400 -3.38 11.54 -11.36
N GLY A 401 -2.05 11.70 -11.38
CA GLY A 401 -1.41 13.00 -11.18
C GLY A 401 -1.71 14.01 -12.29
N GLU A 402 -2.02 13.54 -13.51
CA GLU A 402 -2.45 14.42 -14.61
C GLU A 402 -3.92 14.77 -14.52
N ARG A 403 -4.75 13.81 -14.12
CA ARG A 403 -6.16 14.04 -13.87
C ARG A 403 -6.37 15.01 -12.71
N ASP A 404 -5.71 14.78 -11.58
CA ASP A 404 -5.78 15.66 -10.41
C ASP A 404 -5.21 17.06 -10.71
N GLY A 405 -4.35 17.16 -11.73
CA GLY A 405 -3.82 18.42 -12.27
C GLY A 405 -4.64 19.05 -13.39
N LEU A 406 -5.79 18.47 -13.77
CA LEU A 406 -6.65 18.89 -14.89
C LEU A 406 -5.94 18.96 -16.26
N ALA A 407 -4.77 18.34 -16.39
CA ALA A 407 -4.02 18.28 -17.64
C ALA A 407 -4.54 17.15 -18.55
N LEU A 408 -5.15 16.12 -17.96
CA LEU A 408 -5.69 14.99 -18.69
C LEU A 408 -6.81 15.42 -19.66
N ASP A 409 -7.69 16.32 -19.24
CA ASP A 409 -8.80 16.83 -20.07
C ASP A 409 -8.26 17.56 -21.31
N LEU A 410 -7.15 18.29 -21.16
CA LEU A 410 -6.47 18.94 -22.28
C LEU A 410 -5.83 17.91 -23.23
N LEU A 411 -5.22 16.85 -22.69
CA LEU A 411 -4.62 15.79 -23.51
C LEU A 411 -5.68 15.02 -24.33
N LEU A 412 -6.89 14.87 -23.78
CA LEU A 412 -8.00 14.19 -24.47
C LEU A 412 -8.55 14.96 -25.67
N VAL A 413 -8.30 16.28 -25.75
CA VAL A 413 -8.73 17.13 -26.88
C VAL A 413 -7.63 17.27 -27.94
N THR A 414 -6.42 16.74 -27.68
CA THR A 414 -5.33 16.74 -28.66
C THR A 414 -5.33 15.50 -29.56
N ASP A 415 -4.63 15.57 -30.70
CA ASP A 415 -4.51 14.49 -31.68
C ASP A 415 -3.63 13.29 -31.23
N LEU A 416 -3.54 13.05 -29.91
CA LEU A 416 -2.74 11.96 -29.35
C LEU A 416 -3.43 10.62 -29.55
N ARG A 417 -2.71 9.66 -30.14
CA ARG A 417 -3.24 8.30 -30.29
C ARG A 417 -3.24 7.59 -28.93
N PRO A 418 -4.23 6.72 -28.66
CA PRO A 418 -4.28 5.89 -27.45
C PRO A 418 -2.98 5.12 -27.19
N SER A 419 -2.36 4.58 -28.26
CA SER A 419 -1.10 3.85 -28.17
C SER A 419 0.07 4.74 -27.77
N GLU A 420 0.13 5.98 -28.27
CA GLU A 420 1.16 6.95 -27.89
C GLU A 420 1.04 7.29 -26.40
N PHE A 421 -0.19 7.40 -25.89
CA PHE A 421 -0.45 7.62 -24.48
C PHE A 421 -0.10 6.43 -23.60
N VAL A 422 -0.69 5.26 -23.85
CA VAL A 422 -0.50 4.08 -22.99
C VAL A 422 0.96 3.65 -22.99
N PHE A 423 1.59 3.49 -24.16
CA PHE A 423 3.00 3.09 -24.24
C PHE A 423 3.93 4.21 -23.76
N GLY A 424 3.62 5.47 -24.04
CA GLY A 424 4.41 6.60 -23.58
C GLY A 424 4.45 6.68 -22.04
N LYS A 425 3.32 6.42 -21.40
CA LYS A 425 3.20 6.32 -19.94
C LYS A 425 3.89 5.08 -19.39
N LEU A 426 3.67 3.92 -20.00
CA LEU A 426 4.27 2.66 -19.55
C LEU A 426 5.80 2.73 -19.55
N TRP A 427 6.40 3.12 -20.67
CA TRP A 427 7.86 3.26 -20.77
C TRP A 427 8.39 4.43 -19.93
N GLY A 428 7.64 5.53 -19.82
CA GLY A 428 7.99 6.63 -18.94
C GLY A 428 8.09 6.21 -17.47
N VAL A 429 7.16 5.39 -17.00
CA VAL A 429 7.17 4.82 -15.64
C VAL A 429 8.33 3.87 -15.46
N MET A 430 8.55 2.94 -16.41
CA MET A 430 9.68 2.00 -16.35
C MET A 430 11.03 2.74 -16.31
N TYR A 431 11.17 3.85 -17.05
CA TYR A 431 12.35 4.70 -16.99
C TYR A 431 12.48 5.43 -15.64
N ALA A 432 11.39 5.98 -15.10
CA ALA A 432 11.39 6.65 -13.80
C ALA A 432 11.71 5.69 -12.65
N ALA A 433 11.30 4.42 -12.78
CA ALA A 433 11.50 3.34 -11.82
C ALA A 433 12.74 2.48 -12.11
N LYS A 434 13.63 2.90 -13.02
CA LYS A 434 14.72 2.05 -13.51
C LYS A 434 15.62 1.51 -12.40
N GLU A 435 15.90 2.25 -11.34
CA GLU A 435 16.67 1.74 -10.19
C GLU A 435 15.91 0.66 -9.42
N MET A 436 14.59 0.81 -9.30
CA MET A 436 13.73 -0.17 -8.64
C MET A 436 13.67 -1.47 -9.43
N ILE A 437 13.76 -1.39 -10.76
CA ILE A 437 13.72 -2.57 -11.64
C ILE A 437 15.11 -3.20 -11.79
N ILE A 438 16.13 -2.40 -12.05
CA ILE A 438 17.48 -2.90 -12.39
C ILE A 438 18.19 -3.47 -11.16
N LEU A 439 18.07 -2.86 -9.98
CA LEU A 439 18.84 -3.30 -8.81
C LEU A 439 18.48 -4.72 -8.33
N PRO A 440 17.19 -5.12 -8.19
CA PRO A 440 16.85 -6.51 -7.88
C PRO A 440 17.30 -7.50 -8.96
N MET A 441 17.25 -7.10 -10.23
CA MET A 441 17.72 -7.94 -11.35
C MET A 441 19.23 -8.15 -11.28
N LEU A 442 20.00 -7.10 -10.99
CA LEU A 442 21.45 -7.19 -10.78
C LEU A 442 21.81 -8.08 -9.59
N LEU A 443 21.06 -8.00 -8.49
CA LEU A 443 21.26 -8.90 -7.35
C LEU A 443 21.01 -10.36 -7.72
N THR A 444 19.99 -10.62 -8.54
CA THR A 444 19.70 -11.97 -9.05
C THR A 444 20.83 -12.48 -9.95
N ILE A 445 21.38 -11.62 -10.81
CA ILE A 445 22.55 -11.94 -11.64
C ILE A 445 23.76 -12.27 -10.76
N TYR A 446 24.03 -11.45 -9.73
CA TYR A 446 25.11 -11.71 -8.77
C TYR A 446 24.98 -13.09 -8.11
N LEU A 447 23.78 -13.52 -7.73
CA LEU A 447 23.55 -14.83 -7.14
C LEU A 447 23.82 -15.98 -8.12
N GLY A 448 23.43 -15.83 -9.38
CA GLY A 448 23.76 -16.79 -10.43
C GLY A 448 25.27 -16.89 -10.69
N LEU A 449 25.95 -15.74 -10.76
CA LEU A 449 27.41 -15.68 -10.95
C LEU A 449 28.19 -16.22 -9.73
N SER A 450 27.65 -16.06 -8.53
CA SER A 450 28.28 -16.56 -7.29
C SER A 450 28.11 -18.07 -7.12
N GLY A 451 27.26 -18.73 -7.91
CA GLY A 451 26.97 -20.16 -7.81
C GLY A 451 25.85 -20.53 -6.83
N VAL A 452 25.12 -19.55 -6.28
CA VAL A 452 23.98 -19.80 -5.37
C VAL A 452 22.81 -20.46 -6.10
N MET A 453 22.65 -20.14 -7.39
CA MET A 453 21.67 -20.75 -8.27
C MET A 453 22.29 -21.05 -9.62
N THR A 454 21.73 -22.02 -10.34
CA THR A 454 22.15 -22.31 -11.71
C THR A 454 21.87 -21.12 -12.63
N ILE A 455 22.65 -21.01 -13.73
CA ILE A 455 22.45 -19.97 -14.75
C ILE A 455 21.03 -20.04 -15.34
N GLU A 456 20.50 -21.25 -15.51
CA GLU A 456 19.14 -21.49 -15.97
C GLU A 456 18.10 -20.89 -15.00
N ASN A 457 18.21 -21.17 -13.70
CA ASN A 457 17.32 -20.61 -12.68
C ASN A 457 17.43 -19.09 -12.57
N MET A 458 18.63 -18.54 -12.76
CA MET A 458 18.85 -17.10 -12.85
C MET A 458 18.05 -16.51 -14.02
N VAL A 459 18.12 -17.10 -15.22
CA VAL A 459 17.34 -16.65 -16.39
C VAL A 459 15.84 -16.75 -16.12
N TYR A 460 15.36 -17.84 -15.51
CA TYR A 460 13.95 -17.99 -15.14
C TYR A 460 13.48 -16.90 -14.17
N THR A 461 14.30 -16.58 -13.16
CA THR A 461 13.98 -15.53 -12.18
C THR A 461 13.96 -14.15 -12.84
N LEU A 462 14.89 -13.87 -13.77
CA LEU A 462 14.92 -12.61 -14.51
C LEU A 462 13.69 -12.47 -15.43
N LEU A 463 13.31 -13.51 -16.17
CA LEU A 463 12.14 -13.47 -17.05
C LEU A 463 10.84 -13.31 -16.25
N GLY A 464 10.67 -14.08 -15.17
CA GLY A 464 9.52 -13.97 -14.28
C GLY A 464 9.44 -12.60 -13.60
N GLY A 465 10.56 -12.10 -13.08
CA GLY A 465 10.65 -10.78 -12.48
C GLY A 465 10.29 -9.65 -13.45
N PHE A 466 10.78 -9.73 -14.69
CA PHE A 466 10.47 -8.73 -15.73
C PHE A 466 8.98 -8.74 -16.09
N ALA A 467 8.39 -9.94 -16.26
CA ALA A 467 6.97 -10.09 -16.54
C ALA A 467 6.09 -9.50 -15.43
N LEU A 468 6.46 -9.70 -14.17
CA LEU A 468 5.77 -9.09 -13.03
C LEU A 468 5.89 -7.56 -13.03
N VAL A 469 7.06 -6.99 -13.37
CA VAL A 469 7.24 -5.54 -13.49
C VAL A 469 6.35 -4.94 -14.58
N VAL A 470 6.27 -5.59 -15.74
CA VAL A 470 5.39 -5.17 -16.84
C VAL A 470 3.93 -5.24 -16.41
N PHE A 471 3.52 -6.36 -15.81
CA PHE A 471 2.16 -6.54 -15.27
C PHE A 471 1.78 -5.45 -14.29
N VAL A 472 2.63 -5.20 -13.28
CA VAL A 472 2.34 -4.24 -12.22
C VAL A 472 2.33 -2.80 -12.75
N SER A 473 3.16 -2.48 -13.75
CA SER A 473 3.14 -1.19 -14.42
C SER A 473 1.83 -0.99 -15.20
N MET A 474 1.38 -2.01 -15.94
CA MET A 474 0.10 -1.94 -16.67
C MET A 474 -1.10 -1.91 -15.73
N LEU A 475 -1.07 -2.68 -14.63
CA LEU A 475 -2.08 -2.67 -13.58
C LEU A 475 -2.26 -1.28 -12.95
N GLY A 476 -1.15 -0.57 -12.72
CA GLY A 476 -1.17 0.78 -12.20
C GLY A 476 -1.81 1.77 -13.17
N ILE A 477 -1.44 1.71 -14.45
CA ILE A 477 -2.04 2.53 -15.52
C ILE A 477 -3.54 2.24 -15.64
N HIS A 478 -3.93 0.95 -15.72
CA HIS A 478 -5.32 0.50 -15.79
C HIS A 478 -6.16 1.04 -14.64
N SER A 479 -5.64 0.93 -13.42
CA SER A 479 -6.33 1.46 -12.22
C SER A 479 -6.43 2.99 -12.26
N GLY A 480 -5.40 3.68 -12.74
CA GLY A 480 -5.39 5.13 -12.88
C GLY A 480 -6.43 5.65 -13.89
N LEU A 481 -6.64 4.90 -14.98
CA LEU A 481 -7.61 5.25 -16.04
C LEU A 481 -9.07 4.99 -15.61
N ASN A 482 -9.32 3.92 -14.85
CA ASN A 482 -10.68 3.47 -14.54
C ASN A 482 -11.32 4.11 -13.30
N TYR A 483 -10.51 4.49 -12.30
CA TYR A 483 -11.02 5.01 -11.04
C TYR A 483 -10.91 6.53 -10.96
N VAL A 484 -12.04 7.22 -10.83
CA VAL A 484 -12.14 8.70 -10.78
C VAL A 484 -11.33 9.34 -9.65
N SER A 485 -11.26 8.70 -8.47
CA SER A 485 -10.43 9.21 -7.36
C SER A 485 -9.04 8.59 -7.38
N GLY A 486 -7.99 9.41 -7.33
CA GLY A 486 -6.61 8.93 -7.24
C GLY A 486 -6.35 8.02 -6.02
N ARG A 487 -7.07 8.24 -4.90
CA ARG A 487 -6.99 7.36 -3.72
C ARG A 487 -7.59 5.98 -3.99
N THR A 488 -8.75 5.91 -4.61
CA THR A 488 -9.38 4.61 -4.88
C THR A 488 -8.58 3.84 -5.92
N ALA A 489 -8.04 4.53 -6.93
CA ALA A 489 -7.12 3.96 -7.91
C ALA A 489 -5.88 3.35 -7.25
N THR A 490 -5.20 4.13 -6.41
CA THR A 490 -3.99 3.69 -5.70
C THR A 490 -4.27 2.54 -4.75
N LEU A 491 -5.37 2.59 -3.97
CA LEU A 491 -5.74 1.52 -3.04
C LEU A 491 -6.17 0.23 -3.76
N ALA A 492 -6.94 0.33 -4.84
CA ALA A 492 -7.38 -0.85 -5.61
C ALA A 492 -6.18 -1.55 -6.27
N SER A 493 -5.29 -0.77 -6.87
CA SER A 493 -4.09 -1.29 -7.52
C SER A 493 -3.10 -1.88 -6.51
N LEU A 494 -2.81 -1.15 -5.43
CA LEU A 494 -1.90 -1.61 -4.38
C LEU A 494 -2.46 -2.82 -3.64
N GLY A 495 -3.77 -2.82 -3.36
CA GLY A 495 -4.48 -3.97 -2.77
C GLY A 495 -4.39 -5.22 -3.63
N THR A 496 -4.48 -5.07 -4.97
CA THR A 496 -4.27 -6.18 -5.92
C THR A 496 -2.85 -6.74 -5.83
N VAL A 497 -1.83 -5.90 -5.82
CA VAL A 497 -0.42 -6.33 -5.69
C VAL A 497 -0.19 -7.03 -4.35
N PHE A 498 -0.69 -6.47 -3.25
CA PHE A 498 -0.57 -7.10 -1.92
C PHE A 498 -1.30 -8.44 -1.83
N PHE A 499 -2.49 -8.54 -2.40
CA PHE A 499 -3.23 -9.79 -2.43
C PHE A 499 -2.46 -10.88 -3.18
N LEU A 500 -1.96 -10.58 -4.38
CA LEU A 500 -1.22 -11.55 -5.21
C LEU A 500 0.16 -11.91 -4.63
N CYS A 501 0.87 -10.97 -4.02
CA CYS A 501 2.22 -11.22 -3.48
C CYS A 501 2.17 -11.80 -2.06
N VAL A 502 1.48 -11.13 -1.14
CA VAL A 502 1.51 -11.44 0.29
C VAL A 502 0.35 -12.37 0.65
N GLY A 503 -0.86 -12.05 0.20
CA GLY A 503 -2.06 -12.83 0.50
C GLY A 503 -1.89 -14.30 0.12
N ILE A 504 -1.54 -14.57 -1.13
CA ILE A 504 -1.39 -15.95 -1.64
C ILE A 504 -0.22 -16.68 -0.99
N ALA A 505 0.89 -16.00 -0.70
CA ALA A 505 2.02 -16.58 0.02
C ALA A 505 1.63 -17.03 1.44
N ILE A 506 0.77 -16.28 2.13
CA ILE A 506 0.23 -16.66 3.44
C ILE A 506 -0.67 -17.89 3.32
N CYS A 507 -1.61 -17.88 2.36
CA CYS A 507 -2.47 -19.04 2.09
C CYS A 507 -1.64 -20.30 1.85
N MET A 508 -0.56 -20.15 1.11
CA MET A 508 0.35 -21.22 0.76
C MET A 508 1.15 -21.72 1.97
N THR A 509 1.64 -20.81 2.82
CA THR A 509 2.38 -21.18 4.05
C THR A 509 1.54 -22.10 4.94
N ILE A 510 0.23 -21.86 5.00
CA ILE A 510 -0.71 -22.74 5.71
C ILE A 510 -0.73 -24.12 5.08
N MET A 511 -0.92 -24.19 3.76
CA MET A 511 -1.00 -25.44 3.02
C MET A 511 0.25 -26.30 3.19
N VAL A 512 1.45 -25.71 3.09
CA VAL A 512 2.73 -26.43 3.26
C VAL A 512 2.94 -26.93 4.68
N SER A 513 2.48 -26.16 5.68
CA SER A 513 2.65 -26.51 7.09
C SER A 513 1.95 -27.82 7.47
N PHE A 514 1.03 -28.31 6.64
CA PHE A 514 0.22 -29.47 6.94
C PHE A 514 0.13 -30.46 5.76
N ARG A 515 1.29 -31.05 5.43
CA ARG A 515 1.41 -32.09 4.41
C ARG A 515 0.53 -33.31 4.78
N GLY A 516 -0.34 -33.75 3.87
CA GLY A 516 -1.04 -35.05 3.96
C GLY A 516 -2.55 -35.05 3.76
N ALA A 517 -3.24 -33.90 3.85
CA ALA A 517 -4.71 -33.83 3.81
C ALA A 517 -5.28 -32.87 2.74
N PHE A 518 -4.65 -32.80 1.55
CA PHE A 518 -4.99 -31.83 0.49
C PHE A 518 -6.49 -31.72 0.17
N GLN A 519 -7.19 -32.85 0.13
CA GLN A 519 -8.64 -32.88 -0.17
C GLN A 519 -9.49 -32.09 0.83
N LEU A 520 -9.09 -32.07 2.11
CA LEU A 520 -9.80 -31.36 3.18
C LEU A 520 -9.44 -29.86 3.23
N GLN A 521 -8.31 -29.48 2.62
CA GLN A 521 -7.90 -28.08 2.47
C GLN A 521 -8.58 -27.41 1.28
N LEU A 522 -9.02 -28.19 0.29
CA LEU A 522 -9.50 -27.70 -1.00
C LEU A 522 -10.72 -26.77 -0.87
N ALA A 523 -11.67 -27.05 0.02
CA ALA A 523 -12.86 -26.21 0.20
C ALA A 523 -12.57 -24.80 0.74
N PRO A 524 -11.95 -24.62 1.92
CA PRO A 524 -11.65 -23.28 2.45
C PRO A 524 -10.61 -22.54 1.60
N PHE A 525 -9.67 -23.27 0.98
CA PHE A 525 -8.73 -22.74 0.01
C PHE A 525 -9.44 -22.17 -1.23
N LEU A 526 -10.37 -22.93 -1.81
CA LEU A 526 -11.19 -22.46 -2.93
C LEU A 526 -12.03 -21.26 -2.53
N VAL A 527 -12.62 -21.22 -1.33
CA VAL A 527 -13.37 -20.04 -0.87
C VAL A 527 -12.47 -18.80 -0.84
N MET A 528 -11.25 -18.92 -0.35
CA MET A 528 -10.31 -17.81 -0.26
C MET A 528 -9.81 -17.36 -1.63
N ILE A 529 -9.51 -18.30 -2.52
CA ILE A 529 -9.06 -18.00 -3.89
C ILE A 529 -10.18 -17.46 -4.76
N LEU A 530 -11.37 -18.05 -4.71
CA LEU A 530 -12.54 -17.59 -5.46
C LEU A 530 -13.03 -16.24 -4.92
N GLY A 531 -13.03 -16.05 -3.59
CA GLY A 531 -13.31 -14.76 -2.97
C GLY A 531 -12.29 -13.70 -3.36
N GLY A 532 -11.00 -14.07 -3.39
CA GLY A 532 -9.93 -13.21 -3.89
C GLY A 532 -10.04 -12.89 -5.38
N GLY A 533 -10.44 -13.86 -6.20
CA GLY A 533 -10.71 -13.67 -7.63
C GLY A 533 -11.92 -12.77 -7.88
N LEU A 534 -12.97 -12.87 -7.07
CA LEU A 534 -14.11 -11.95 -7.09
C LEU A 534 -13.70 -10.53 -6.71
N ALA A 535 -12.88 -10.38 -5.67
CA ALA A 535 -12.35 -9.08 -5.27
C ALA A 535 -11.45 -8.48 -6.36
N LEU A 536 -10.65 -9.32 -7.02
CA LEU A 536 -9.80 -8.92 -8.14
C LEU A 536 -10.63 -8.51 -9.36
N PHE A 537 -11.73 -9.23 -9.65
CA PHE A 537 -12.68 -8.84 -10.70
C PHE A 537 -13.37 -7.53 -10.38
N ALA A 538 -13.77 -7.30 -9.13
CA ALA A 538 -14.34 -6.02 -8.70
C ALA A 538 -13.33 -4.85 -8.81
N ALA A 539 -12.04 -5.13 -8.61
CA ALA A 539 -10.97 -4.14 -8.74
C ALA A 539 -10.61 -3.84 -10.20
N LEU A 540 -10.45 -4.87 -11.04
CA LEU A 540 -10.03 -4.73 -12.44
C LEU A 540 -11.19 -4.36 -13.36
N GLY A 541 -12.37 -4.93 -13.13
CA GLY A 541 -13.57 -4.76 -13.95
C GLY A 541 -14.50 -3.64 -13.47
N TRP A 542 -14.04 -2.72 -12.63
CA TRP A 542 -14.86 -1.69 -11.99
C TRP A 542 -15.72 -0.88 -12.97
N ARG A 543 -15.13 -0.51 -14.11
CA ARG A 543 -15.80 0.29 -15.16
C ARG A 543 -16.12 -0.54 -16.40
N ASN A 544 -15.11 -1.24 -16.92
CA ASN A 544 -15.19 -1.98 -18.17
C ASN A 544 -14.96 -3.48 -17.91
N PRO A 545 -15.97 -4.21 -17.40
CA PRO A 545 -15.87 -5.65 -17.22
C PRO A 545 -15.82 -6.35 -18.57
N SER A 546 -14.82 -7.21 -18.78
CA SER A 546 -14.70 -8.05 -19.97
C SER A 546 -14.56 -9.52 -19.59
N SER A 547 -14.89 -10.43 -20.50
CA SER A 547 -14.67 -11.88 -20.30
C SER A 547 -13.19 -12.21 -20.09
N ALA A 548 -12.29 -11.47 -20.73
CA ALA A 548 -10.85 -11.60 -20.54
C ALA A 548 -10.41 -11.18 -19.13
N ILE A 549 -10.90 -10.03 -18.62
CA ILE A 549 -10.63 -9.59 -17.24
C ILE A 549 -11.24 -10.57 -16.23
N PHE A 550 -12.45 -11.08 -16.49
CA PHE A 550 -13.07 -12.10 -15.65
C PHE A 550 -12.21 -13.37 -15.56
N ALA A 551 -11.80 -13.93 -16.70
CA ALA A 551 -10.95 -15.11 -16.75
C ALA A 551 -9.60 -14.87 -16.05
N ALA A 552 -8.98 -13.71 -16.30
CA ALA A 552 -7.72 -13.32 -15.66
C ALA A 552 -7.84 -13.23 -14.14
N SER A 553 -8.91 -12.61 -13.62
CA SER A 553 -9.10 -12.41 -12.18
C SER A 553 -9.24 -13.72 -11.40
N PHE A 554 -9.86 -14.75 -11.99
CA PHE A 554 -9.97 -16.07 -11.35
C PHE A 554 -8.74 -16.96 -11.62
N ALA A 555 -8.06 -16.79 -12.75
CA ALA A 555 -6.87 -17.56 -13.09
C ALA A 555 -5.62 -17.11 -12.31
N LEU A 556 -5.40 -15.80 -12.14
CA LEU A 556 -4.19 -15.26 -11.50
C LEU A 556 -3.93 -15.84 -10.09
N PRO A 557 -4.92 -15.92 -9.19
CA PRO A 557 -4.68 -16.46 -7.85
C PRO A 557 -4.31 -17.94 -7.87
N LEU A 558 -4.85 -18.72 -8.82
CA LEU A 558 -4.52 -20.13 -9.00
C LEU A 558 -3.11 -20.31 -9.58
N ILE A 559 -2.75 -19.48 -10.58
CA ILE A 559 -1.44 -19.50 -11.24
C ILE A 559 -0.33 -19.13 -10.25
N THR A 560 -0.53 -18.06 -9.48
CA THR A 560 0.42 -17.63 -8.44
C THR A 560 0.58 -18.66 -7.36
N PHE A 561 -0.52 -19.26 -6.90
CA PHE A 561 -0.47 -20.36 -5.96
C PHE A 561 0.32 -21.55 -6.52
N TYR A 562 0.07 -21.94 -7.77
CA TYR A 562 0.81 -23.00 -8.45
C TYR A 562 2.31 -22.67 -8.53
N ALA A 563 2.67 -21.46 -8.96
CA ALA A 563 4.05 -21.00 -9.09
C ALA A 563 4.79 -21.04 -7.74
N ILE A 564 4.17 -20.54 -6.67
CA ILE A 564 4.75 -20.56 -5.31
C ILE A 564 4.89 -22.01 -4.82
N THR A 565 3.91 -22.88 -5.10
CA THR A 565 3.94 -24.29 -4.71
C THR A 565 5.07 -25.04 -5.39
N GLN A 566 5.19 -24.91 -6.72
CA GLN A 566 6.29 -25.53 -7.46
C GLN A 566 7.65 -25.02 -7.00
N PHE A 567 7.78 -23.71 -6.77
CA PHE A 567 8.99 -23.12 -6.21
C PHE A 567 9.34 -23.70 -4.83
N LEU A 568 8.36 -23.87 -3.94
CA LEU A 568 8.60 -24.41 -2.59
C LEU A 568 8.84 -25.92 -2.56
N LEU A 569 8.31 -26.67 -3.54
CA LEU A 569 8.66 -28.07 -3.74
C LEU A 569 10.06 -28.24 -4.33
N GLN A 570 10.68 -27.16 -4.82
CA GLN A 570 11.98 -27.17 -5.50
C GLN A 570 11.98 -28.13 -6.70
N THR A 571 10.83 -28.22 -7.38
CA THR A 571 10.60 -29.06 -8.56
C THR A 571 10.39 -28.20 -9.80
N ASP A 572 11.03 -28.58 -10.91
CA ASP A 572 10.82 -28.05 -12.26
C ASP A 572 10.58 -26.53 -12.36
N HIS A 573 11.62 -25.73 -12.06
CA HIS A 573 11.53 -24.26 -12.06
C HIS A 573 11.10 -23.62 -13.40
N LEU A 574 11.21 -24.36 -14.52
CA LEU A 574 10.68 -23.94 -15.81
C LEU A 574 9.15 -23.76 -15.76
N TRP A 575 8.41 -24.62 -15.06
CA TRP A 575 6.95 -24.50 -14.96
C TRP A 575 6.54 -23.31 -14.10
N VAL A 576 7.38 -22.91 -13.13
CA VAL A 576 7.20 -21.68 -12.37
C VAL A 576 7.22 -20.50 -13.33
N VAL A 577 8.28 -20.31 -14.12
CA VAL A 577 8.37 -19.15 -15.02
C VAL A 577 7.34 -19.19 -16.14
N PHE A 578 7.04 -20.37 -16.69
CA PHE A 578 6.03 -20.52 -17.73
C PHE A 578 4.65 -20.08 -17.23
N SER A 579 4.27 -20.54 -16.04
CA SER A 579 2.99 -20.16 -15.43
C SER A 579 2.90 -18.66 -15.16
N LEU A 580 3.99 -18.03 -14.68
CA LEU A 580 4.06 -16.58 -14.51
C LEU A 580 3.92 -15.83 -15.83
N LEU A 581 4.67 -16.21 -16.87
CA LEU A 581 4.62 -15.57 -18.18
C LEU A 581 3.23 -15.70 -18.82
N ALA A 582 2.64 -16.88 -18.79
CA ALA A 582 1.33 -17.14 -19.36
C ALA A 582 0.22 -16.37 -18.61
N GLY A 583 0.16 -16.51 -17.28
CA GLY A 583 -0.88 -15.90 -16.46
C GLY A 583 -0.80 -14.39 -16.42
N TYR A 584 0.34 -13.85 -15.99
CA TYR A 584 0.52 -12.41 -15.88
C TYR A 584 0.64 -11.73 -17.24
N GLY A 585 1.18 -12.40 -18.26
CA GLY A 585 1.17 -11.92 -19.64
C GLY A 585 -0.24 -11.80 -20.19
N PHE A 586 -1.08 -12.83 -19.99
CA PHE A 586 -2.49 -12.80 -20.38
C PHE A 586 -3.25 -11.67 -19.68
N THR A 587 -3.09 -11.50 -18.36
CA THR A 587 -3.77 -10.40 -17.65
C THR A 587 -3.28 -9.02 -18.10
N THR A 588 -1.98 -8.88 -18.35
CA THR A 588 -1.41 -7.65 -18.90
C THR A 588 -2.07 -7.31 -20.25
N ALA A 589 -2.19 -8.29 -21.14
CA ALA A 589 -2.88 -8.12 -22.42
C ALA A 589 -4.36 -7.80 -22.24
N ALA A 590 -5.05 -8.46 -21.32
CA ALA A 590 -6.47 -8.23 -21.02
C ALA A 590 -6.76 -6.81 -20.52
N MET A 591 -5.81 -6.17 -19.82
CA MET A 591 -5.89 -4.76 -19.41
C MET A 591 -5.45 -3.81 -20.54
N MET A 592 -4.41 -4.18 -21.28
CA MET A 592 -3.77 -3.31 -22.28
C MET A 592 -4.60 -3.16 -23.56
N ILE A 593 -5.21 -4.24 -24.06
CA ILE A 593 -5.95 -4.21 -25.34
C ILE A 593 -7.11 -3.21 -25.30
N PRO A 594 -8.03 -3.22 -24.31
CA PRO A 594 -9.10 -2.22 -24.24
C PRO A 594 -8.58 -0.78 -24.11
N ALA A 595 -7.49 -0.59 -23.35
CA ALA A 595 -6.87 0.72 -23.20
C ALA A 595 -6.29 1.25 -24.52
N LEU A 596 -5.86 0.38 -25.43
CA LEU A 596 -5.34 0.75 -26.74
C LEU A 596 -6.46 0.96 -27.79
N SER A 597 -7.60 0.27 -27.67
CA SER A 597 -8.67 0.29 -28.68
C SER A 597 -9.76 1.34 -28.42
N GLU A 598 -10.20 1.49 -27.17
CA GLU A 598 -11.36 2.33 -26.81
C GLU A 598 -10.95 3.63 -26.11
N PHE A 599 -9.75 3.67 -25.52
CA PHE A 599 -9.18 4.82 -24.79
C PHE A 599 -10.18 5.65 -23.99
N ASP A 600 -10.94 4.97 -23.12
CA ASP A 600 -11.92 5.62 -22.26
C ASP A 600 -11.31 5.92 -20.88
N VAL A 601 -11.27 7.20 -20.50
CA VAL A 601 -10.70 7.66 -19.23
C VAL A 601 -11.79 8.18 -18.31
N SER A 602 -11.77 7.79 -17.03
CA SER A 602 -12.81 8.19 -16.09
C SER A 602 -12.61 9.66 -15.68
N LEU A 603 -13.49 10.53 -16.17
CA LEU A 603 -13.62 11.91 -15.73
C LEU A 603 -14.76 12.02 -14.71
N GLU A 604 -14.68 13.02 -13.83
CA GLU A 604 -15.75 13.31 -12.87
C GLU A 604 -17.02 13.72 -13.66
N PRO A 605 -18.20 13.07 -13.47
CA PRO A 605 -19.40 13.45 -14.20
C PRO A 605 -19.78 14.91 -13.88
N ASP A 606 -19.79 15.74 -14.91
CA ASP A 606 -20.35 17.09 -15.02
C ASP A 606 -20.41 17.95 -13.75
N ARG A 607 -19.50 18.93 -13.66
CA ARG A 607 -19.79 20.23 -13.01
C ARG A 607 -20.78 21.09 -13.82
N GLY A 608 -21.23 20.63 -14.98
CA GLY A 608 -22.07 21.40 -15.92
C GLY A 608 -23.55 21.03 -15.97
N ASN A 609 -24.01 19.96 -15.30
CA ASN A 609 -25.38 19.44 -15.45
C ASN A 609 -26.32 19.72 -14.26
N GLU A 610 -25.92 20.54 -13.29
CA GLU A 610 -26.83 21.02 -12.24
C GLU A 610 -27.68 22.22 -12.67
N THR A 611 -27.35 22.92 -13.77
CA THR A 611 -28.09 24.11 -14.24
C THR A 611 -29.23 23.82 -15.24
N THR A 612 -29.41 22.58 -15.72
CA THR A 612 -30.42 22.24 -16.73
C THR A 612 -31.49 21.25 -16.26
N ARG A 613 -31.60 21.00 -14.94
CA ARG A 613 -32.70 20.19 -14.37
C ARG A 613 -33.80 20.99 -13.67
N THR A 614 -33.77 22.31 -13.75
CA THR A 614 -34.81 23.18 -13.17
C THR A 614 -35.36 24.20 -14.16
N THR A 615 -35.71 23.78 -15.37
CA THR A 615 -36.72 24.47 -16.19
C THR A 615 -37.43 23.41 -17.02
N GLY A 616 -38.44 22.79 -16.42
CA GLY A 616 -39.50 22.18 -17.20
C GLY A 616 -40.28 23.32 -17.84
N ASP A 617 -40.01 23.59 -19.11
CA ASP A 617 -41.04 24.06 -20.03
C ASP A 617 -40.66 23.65 -21.45
N SER A 618 -41.62 23.03 -22.11
CA SER A 618 -41.48 22.48 -23.46
C SER A 618 -41.56 23.63 -24.46
N PRO A 619 -40.72 23.73 -25.50
CA PRO A 619 -41.05 24.57 -26.63
C PRO A 619 -42.10 23.85 -27.48
N GLU A 620 -43.34 24.33 -27.40
CA GLU A 620 -44.40 24.00 -28.36
C GLU A 620 -43.92 24.23 -29.80
N ALA A 621 -44.26 23.26 -30.65
CA ALA A 621 -44.05 23.32 -32.08
C ALA A 621 -44.96 24.39 -32.71
N LEU A 622 -44.36 25.37 -33.40
CA LEU A 622 -45.08 26.23 -34.34
C LEU A 622 -45.13 25.54 -35.72
N PRO A 623 -46.31 25.40 -36.34
CA PRO A 623 -46.45 24.79 -37.65
C PRO A 623 -46.01 25.74 -38.76
N GLY A 624 -45.09 25.27 -39.62
CA GLY A 624 -44.73 25.93 -40.86
C GLY A 624 -45.87 25.86 -41.87
N THR A 625 -46.28 27.03 -42.35
CA THR A 625 -47.13 27.24 -43.52
C THR A 625 -46.34 27.00 -44.81
N THR A 626 -46.98 26.29 -45.73
CA THR A 626 -46.66 26.13 -47.15
C THR A 626 -46.35 27.46 -47.86
N ASN A 627 -45.19 27.53 -48.53
CA ASN A 627 -45.07 27.75 -49.98
C ASN A 627 -43.66 27.41 -50.46
#